data_AF-A0A4Q5YFH6-F1
#
_entry.id   AF-A0A4Q5YFH6-F1
#
_cell.length_a   1.000
_cell.length_b   1.000
_cell.length_c   1.000
_cell.angle_alpha   90.00
_cell.angle_beta   90.00
_cell.angle_gamma   90.00
#
_symmetry.space_group_name_H-M   'P 1'
#
loop_
_entity.id
_entity.type
_entity.pdbx_description
1 polymer ?
#
loop_
_entity_poly.entity_id
_entity_poly.type
_entity_poly.pdbx_seq_one_letter_code
_entity_poly.pdbx_strand_id
1 'polypeptide(L)'
;MRTGQHHDVHVGILVVANHYPGDFAMGPAITTPVTKPYQFTLDVNILDNPALKAFVPGLTRIDSVNLRSRFSDRDGWTASLRVPAVDMGVNQIRNLYLNAGTNQDAIDMVTTIERFSSGPSVQLNNTSITARIADNKINFTLNNKDAGNRDKYNISGLFQQPSNGEYVFSIRPEGFVLNYDTWNVAANNRILLTNAGVNASNFNLSRAGQQLSINSLAAGANSPLEVTFNQFRLATLTGFVQTDSTLINGLLNGKVAIEHAEIKSRLIEI
;
A
#
# COMPACT_ATOMS: atom_id res chain seq x y z
N MET A 1 -12.20 30.11 35.38
CA MET A 1 -12.66 29.28 34.26
C MET A 1 -11.67 29.45 33.12
N ARG A 2 -10.77 28.47 32.90
CA ARG A 2 -9.81 28.49 31.80
C ARG A 2 -10.32 27.54 30.72
N THR A 3 -10.68 28.12 29.58
CA THR A 3 -10.97 27.45 28.33
C THR A 3 -9.68 26.79 27.81
N GLY A 4 -9.65 25.46 27.76
CA GLY A 4 -8.57 24.71 27.14
C GLY A 4 -8.70 24.81 25.63
N GLN A 5 -7.69 25.38 24.98
CA GLN A 5 -7.60 25.35 23.52
C GLN A 5 -7.09 23.97 23.08
N HIS A 6 -7.95 23.24 22.38
CA HIS A 6 -7.57 22.14 21.52
C HIS A 6 -6.58 22.68 20.49
N HIS A 7 -5.31 22.28 20.58
CA HIS A 7 -4.38 22.45 19.46
C HIS A 7 -4.53 21.23 18.57
N ASP A 8 -5.19 21.46 17.44
CA ASP A 8 -5.57 20.47 16.45
C ASP A 8 -4.38 19.69 15.89
N VAL A 9 -4.69 18.44 15.52
CA VAL A 9 -3.86 17.41 14.86
C VAL A 9 -3.34 17.84 13.46
N HIS A 10 -3.42 19.12 13.12
CA HIS A 10 -3.11 19.67 11.79
C HIS A 10 -1.60 19.85 11.52
N VAL A 11 -0.75 19.83 12.55
CA VAL A 11 0.69 20.07 12.38
C VAL A 11 1.37 18.92 11.59
N GLY A 12 0.91 17.69 11.75
CA GLY A 12 1.53 16.52 11.10
C GLY A 12 1.34 16.47 9.58
N ILE A 13 0.16 16.83 9.08
CA ILE A 13 -0.16 16.84 7.65
C ILE A 13 0.57 18.01 6.95
N LEU A 14 0.68 19.14 7.64
CA LEU A 14 1.28 20.37 7.08
C LEU A 14 2.80 20.27 6.87
N VAL A 15 3.52 19.50 7.70
CA VAL A 15 4.98 19.40 7.63
C VAL A 15 5.44 18.53 6.45
N VAL A 16 4.73 17.44 6.14
CA VAL A 16 5.06 16.56 5.00
C VAL A 16 4.87 17.29 3.66
N ALA A 17 3.83 18.11 3.55
CA ALA A 17 3.55 18.88 2.33
C ALA A 17 4.60 19.97 2.03
N ASN A 18 5.30 20.49 3.04
CA ASN A 18 6.23 21.61 2.89
C ASN A 18 7.67 21.22 2.51
N HIS A 19 8.10 19.98 2.73
CA HIS A 19 9.43 19.52 2.31
C HIS A 19 9.43 18.87 0.92
N TYR A 20 8.27 18.40 0.46
CA TYR A 20 8.08 17.76 -0.84
C TYR A 20 6.87 18.35 -1.56
N PRO A 21 6.94 19.63 -2.00
CA PRO A 21 5.90 20.22 -2.81
C PRO A 21 5.88 19.53 -4.19
N GLY A 22 5.10 18.46 -4.31
CA GLY A 22 4.90 17.77 -5.59
C GLY A 22 4.42 16.32 -5.48
N ASP A 23 4.85 15.55 -4.48
CA ASP A 23 5.11 14.15 -4.81
C ASP A 23 3.89 13.25 -5.03
N PHE A 24 2.80 13.34 -4.27
CA PHE A 24 1.54 12.64 -4.58
C PHE A 24 0.38 13.34 -3.89
N ALA A 25 -0.24 14.32 -4.56
CA ALA A 25 -1.43 14.97 -4.04
C ALA A 25 -2.69 14.32 -4.62
N MET A 26 -3.44 13.58 -3.80
CA MET A 26 -4.79 13.08 -4.16
C MET A 26 -5.90 14.15 -3.94
N GLY A 27 -5.55 15.44 -4.04
CA GLY A 27 -6.44 16.58 -3.77
C GLY A 27 -5.72 17.93 -3.96
N PRO A 28 -6.41 19.07 -3.81
CA PRO A 28 -5.77 20.38 -3.91
C PRO A 28 -4.66 20.48 -2.86
N ALA A 29 -3.44 20.79 -3.30
CA ALA A 29 -2.28 20.93 -2.43
C ALA A 29 -2.52 22.06 -1.42
N ILE A 30 -2.69 21.73 -0.14
CA ILE A 30 -2.74 22.73 0.92
C ILE A 30 -1.30 23.21 1.15
N THR A 31 -0.94 24.28 0.46
CA THR A 31 0.38 24.90 0.51
C THR A 31 0.32 26.14 1.39
N THR A 32 0.22 25.96 2.70
CA THR A 32 0.60 27.02 3.64
C THR A 32 2.06 26.80 4.04
N PRO A 33 3.02 27.52 3.42
CA PRO A 33 4.42 27.37 3.74
C PRO A 33 4.67 27.73 5.20
N VAL A 34 5.27 26.81 5.94
CA VAL A 34 5.81 27.09 7.28
C VAL A 34 7.11 27.87 7.06
N THR A 35 7.08 29.17 7.31
CA THR A 35 8.19 30.09 7.00
C THR A 35 9.23 30.24 8.12
N LYS A 36 8.99 29.65 9.29
CA LYS A 36 9.93 29.73 10.43
C LYS A 36 10.72 28.43 10.57
N PRO A 37 12.02 28.50 10.89
CA PRO A 37 12.80 27.32 11.20
C PRO A 37 12.15 26.48 12.29
N TYR A 38 12.19 25.16 12.15
CA TYR A 38 11.57 24.24 13.10
C TYR A 38 12.43 23.00 13.29
N GLN A 39 12.51 22.56 14.53
CA GLN A 39 13.08 21.26 14.87
C GLN A 39 12.37 20.73 16.10
N PHE A 40 11.74 19.57 16.00
CA PHE A 40 11.05 18.95 17.12
C PHE A 40 11.03 17.43 17.00
N THR A 41 10.82 16.78 18.15
CA THR A 41 10.66 15.33 18.26
C THR A 41 9.29 15.04 18.84
N LEU A 42 8.64 14.00 18.33
CA LEU A 42 7.42 13.41 18.87
C LEU A 42 7.76 12.01 19.38
N ASP A 43 7.64 11.79 20.68
CA ASP A 43 7.82 10.49 21.33
C ASP A 43 6.50 10.06 21.95
N VAL A 44 5.85 9.07 21.33
CA VAL A 44 4.55 8.53 21.76
C VAL A 44 4.74 7.08 22.20
N ASN A 45 4.35 6.81 23.45
CA ASN A 45 4.31 5.47 24.03
C ASN A 45 2.87 5.15 24.42
N ILE A 46 2.28 4.16 23.75
CA ILE A 46 0.93 3.67 24.06
C ILE A 46 1.09 2.37 24.84
N LEU A 47 0.63 2.38 26.08
CA LEU A 47 0.69 1.26 27.01
C LEU A 47 -0.70 0.69 27.25
N ASP A 48 -0.78 -0.61 27.53
CA ASP A 48 -2.04 -1.24 27.94
C ASP A 48 -2.59 -0.57 29.20
N ASN A 49 -3.81 -0.03 29.11
CA ASN A 49 -4.56 0.43 30.27
C ASN A 49 -6.08 0.36 30.02
N PRO A 50 -6.90 0.30 31.09
CA PRO A 50 -8.35 0.21 30.96
C PRO A 50 -9.01 1.39 30.25
N ALA A 51 -8.49 2.61 30.42
CA ALA A 51 -9.06 3.79 29.78
C ALA A 51 -8.93 3.69 28.24
N LEU A 52 -7.77 3.29 27.74
CA LEU A 52 -7.53 3.09 26.32
C LEU A 52 -8.49 2.06 25.71
N LYS A 53 -8.72 0.93 26.41
CA LYS A 53 -9.69 -0.09 25.99
C LYS A 53 -11.13 0.41 25.99
N ALA A 54 -11.47 1.36 26.87
CA ALA A 54 -12.79 1.99 26.88
C ALA A 54 -13.00 2.99 25.72
N PHE A 55 -11.93 3.65 25.26
CA PHE A 55 -11.97 4.60 24.13
C PHE A 55 -11.78 3.96 22.75
N VAL A 56 -11.19 2.76 22.68
CA VAL A 56 -10.94 2.03 21.43
C VAL A 56 -11.80 0.76 21.41
N PRO A 57 -13.01 0.81 20.84
CA PRO A 57 -13.90 -0.35 20.78
C PRO A 57 -13.23 -1.57 20.14
N GLY A 58 -13.39 -2.74 20.79
CA GLY A 58 -12.85 -4.00 20.29
C GLY A 58 -11.37 -4.24 20.59
N LEU A 59 -10.64 -3.27 21.17
CA LEU A 59 -9.26 -3.47 21.62
C LEU A 59 -9.21 -4.42 22.82
N THR A 60 -8.65 -5.61 22.62
CA THR A 60 -8.55 -6.63 23.68
C THR A 60 -7.12 -6.75 24.21
N ARG A 61 -6.11 -6.53 23.36
CA ARG A 61 -4.70 -6.51 23.71
C ARG A 61 -3.96 -5.39 23.00
N ILE A 62 -3.05 -4.74 23.72
CA ILE A 62 -2.04 -3.85 23.15
C ILE A 62 -0.77 -3.97 23.97
N ASP A 63 0.30 -4.49 23.37
CA ASP A 63 1.62 -4.41 23.96
C ASP A 63 2.19 -3.00 23.70
N SER A 64 3.27 -2.62 24.38
CA SER A 64 3.82 -1.25 24.32
C SER A 64 4.13 -0.81 22.88
N VAL A 65 3.27 0.04 22.31
CA VAL A 65 3.45 0.63 20.98
C VAL A 65 4.29 1.89 21.13
N ASN A 66 5.35 1.99 20.35
CA ASN A 66 6.24 3.15 20.35
C ASN A 66 6.23 3.79 18.96
N LEU A 67 5.95 5.09 18.92
CA LEU A 67 6.17 5.95 17.76
C LEU A 67 7.18 7.02 18.16
N ARG A 68 8.26 7.12 17.39
CA ARG A 68 9.23 8.21 17.51
C ARG A 68 9.36 8.88 16.16
N SER A 69 9.22 10.19 16.13
CA SER A 69 9.41 10.99 14.93
C SER A 69 10.26 12.22 15.22
N ARG A 70 11.07 12.62 14.26
CA ARG A 70 11.85 13.86 14.27
C ARG A 70 11.52 14.64 13.01
N PHE A 71 11.31 15.94 13.16
CA PHE A 71 11.05 16.86 12.05
C PHE A 71 12.04 18.00 12.12
N SER A 72 12.57 18.41 10.96
CA SER A 72 13.49 19.53 10.81
C SER A 72 13.28 20.20 9.46
N ASP A 73 13.34 21.54 9.46
CA ASP A 73 13.40 22.35 8.23
C ASP A 73 14.72 22.22 7.46
N ARG A 74 15.76 21.64 8.07
CA ARG A 74 17.09 21.47 7.45
C ARG A 74 17.40 20.03 7.06
N ASP A 75 17.04 19.10 7.94
CA ASP A 75 17.43 17.69 7.81
C ASP A 75 16.26 16.79 7.34
N GLY A 76 15.10 17.38 7.04
CA GLY A 76 13.87 16.64 6.71
C GLY A 76 13.25 15.96 7.94
N TRP A 77 12.60 14.82 7.71
CA TRP A 77 11.88 14.10 8.77
C TRP A 77 12.22 12.62 8.83
N THR A 78 12.07 12.02 10.01
CA THR A 78 12.16 10.57 10.22
C THR A 78 11.04 10.13 11.14
N ALA A 79 10.47 8.95 10.91
CA ALA A 79 9.50 8.32 11.78
C ALA A 79 9.80 6.82 11.92
N SER A 80 9.72 6.31 13.14
CA SER A 80 9.81 4.89 13.46
C SER A 80 8.62 4.48 14.33
N LEU A 81 7.89 3.46 13.89
CA LEU A 81 6.77 2.86 14.62
C LEU A 81 7.09 1.39 14.92
N ARG A 82 6.92 1.01 16.19
CA ARG A 82 7.04 -0.38 16.68
C ARG A 82 5.72 -0.78 17.32
N VAL A 83 5.12 -1.85 16.80
CA VAL A 83 3.89 -2.46 17.30
C VAL A 83 4.17 -3.93 17.59
N PRO A 84 4.54 -4.28 18.84
CA PRO A 84 4.86 -5.66 19.20
C PRO A 84 3.63 -6.58 19.08
N ALA A 85 2.50 -6.19 19.65
CA ALA A 85 1.24 -6.91 19.48
C ALA A 85 0.03 -5.99 19.69
N VAL A 86 -0.98 -6.12 18.83
CA VAL A 86 -2.31 -5.53 19.00
C VAL A 86 -3.36 -6.57 18.61
N ASP A 87 -4.38 -6.75 19.44
CA ASP A 87 -5.58 -7.52 19.12
C ASP A 87 -6.80 -6.61 19.19
N MET A 88 -7.52 -6.51 18.08
CA MET A 88 -8.69 -5.66 17.92
C MET A 88 -9.80 -6.39 17.17
N GLY A 89 -10.79 -6.90 17.90
CA GLY A 89 -11.82 -7.77 17.36
C GLY A 89 -11.21 -9.02 16.72
N VAL A 90 -11.44 -9.21 15.42
CA VAL A 90 -10.88 -10.32 14.63
C VAL A 90 -9.47 -10.04 14.08
N ASN A 91 -8.96 -8.82 14.26
CA ASN A 91 -7.68 -8.41 13.73
C ASN A 91 -6.57 -8.63 14.75
N GLN A 92 -5.46 -9.22 14.31
CA GLN A 92 -4.27 -9.40 15.12
C GLN A 92 -3.04 -8.92 14.35
N ILE A 93 -2.24 -8.08 14.99
CA ILE A 93 -0.96 -7.59 14.49
C ILE A 93 0.12 -8.11 15.42
N ARG A 94 1.20 -8.66 14.86
CA ARG A 94 2.40 -9.07 15.60
C ARG A 94 3.64 -8.53 14.92
N ASN A 95 4.51 -7.91 15.71
CA ASN A 95 5.82 -7.40 15.32
C ASN A 95 5.75 -6.58 14.02
N LEU A 96 4.86 -5.59 13.99
CA LEU A 96 4.87 -4.58 12.95
C LEU A 96 5.94 -3.55 13.27
N TYR A 97 6.73 -3.24 12.27
CA TYR A 97 7.74 -2.21 12.27
C TYR A 97 7.57 -1.35 11.04
N LEU A 98 7.64 -0.04 11.20
CA LEU A 98 7.70 0.90 10.10
C LEU A 98 8.82 1.89 10.40
N ASN A 99 9.64 2.13 9.39
CA ASN A 99 10.60 3.22 9.34
C ASN A 99 10.35 4.00 8.06
N ALA A 100 10.25 5.33 8.17
CA ALA A 100 10.17 6.20 7.02
C ALA A 100 10.95 7.48 7.28
N GLY A 101 11.46 8.11 6.23
CA GLY A 101 12.07 9.43 6.38
C GLY A 101 12.72 9.96 5.11
N THR A 102 13.09 11.22 5.19
CA THR A 102 13.89 11.93 4.20
C THR A 102 15.28 11.29 4.11
N ASN A 103 15.68 10.93 2.89
CA ASN A 103 17.02 10.51 2.53
C ASN A 103 17.42 11.22 1.23
N GLN A 104 18.23 12.28 1.36
CA GLN A 104 18.52 13.22 0.27
C GLN A 104 17.22 13.82 -0.26
N ASP A 105 17.01 13.77 -1.58
CA ASP A 105 15.83 14.32 -2.26
C ASP A 105 14.66 13.32 -2.36
N ALA A 106 14.67 12.26 -1.55
CA ALA A 106 13.65 11.21 -1.57
C ALA A 106 13.13 10.89 -0.17
N ILE A 107 11.97 10.23 -0.12
CA ILE A 107 11.47 9.55 1.08
C ILE A 107 11.69 8.05 0.89
N ASP A 108 12.44 7.45 1.81
CA ASP A 108 12.54 5.98 1.90
C ASP A 108 11.63 5.47 3.01
N MET A 109 10.92 4.38 2.73
CA MET A 109 10.03 3.69 3.66
C MET A 109 10.33 2.19 3.66
N VAL A 110 10.40 1.62 4.85
CA VAL A 110 10.47 0.18 5.09
C VAL A 110 9.45 -0.18 6.14
N THR A 111 8.53 -1.06 5.79
CA THR A 111 7.56 -1.65 6.71
C THR A 111 7.74 -3.16 6.72
N THR A 112 7.79 -3.77 7.89
CA THR A 112 7.80 -5.23 8.06
C THR A 112 6.73 -5.63 9.06
N ILE A 113 6.10 -6.77 8.83
CA ILE A 113 5.15 -7.36 9.77
C ILE A 113 5.39 -8.87 9.81
N GLU A 114 5.64 -9.41 11.00
CA GLU A 114 5.81 -10.85 11.16
C GLU A 114 4.48 -11.57 10.92
N ARG A 115 3.39 -11.05 11.50
CA ARG A 115 2.06 -11.65 11.34
C ARG A 115 0.96 -10.61 11.36
N PHE A 116 0.08 -10.69 10.37
CA PHE A 116 -1.21 -10.05 10.38
C PHE A 116 -2.28 -11.11 10.15
N SER A 117 -3.34 -11.08 10.94
CA SER A 117 -4.55 -11.85 10.66
C SER A 117 -5.79 -10.97 10.78
N SER A 118 -6.80 -11.28 9.97
CA SER A 118 -8.14 -10.72 10.08
C SER A 118 -9.13 -11.86 9.92
N GLY A 119 -9.62 -12.37 11.06
CA GLY A 119 -10.44 -13.56 11.12
C GLY A 119 -9.74 -14.79 10.52
N PRO A 120 -10.50 -15.81 10.08
CA PRO A 120 -9.93 -17.01 9.47
C PRO A 120 -9.47 -16.78 8.01
N SER A 121 -9.94 -15.72 7.35
CA SER A 121 -9.82 -15.57 5.90
C SER A 121 -8.54 -14.89 5.44
N VAL A 122 -7.92 -14.05 6.26
CA VAL A 122 -6.72 -13.29 5.87
C VAL A 122 -5.63 -13.58 6.87
N GLN A 123 -4.51 -14.13 6.37
CA GLN A 123 -3.28 -14.27 7.13
C GLN A 123 -2.10 -13.88 6.25
N LEU A 124 -1.32 -12.93 6.73
CA LEU A 124 -0.05 -12.53 6.15
C LEU A 124 1.04 -12.91 7.14
N ASN A 125 2.08 -13.58 6.65
CA ASN A 125 3.27 -13.90 7.44
C ASN A 125 4.48 -13.25 6.78
N ASN A 126 5.43 -12.79 7.59
CA ASN A 126 6.74 -12.32 7.12
C ASN A 126 6.63 -11.37 5.90
N THR A 127 5.76 -10.38 6.01
CA THR A 127 5.50 -9.43 4.93
C THR A 127 6.40 -8.22 5.09
N SER A 128 6.97 -7.75 3.99
CA SER A 128 7.69 -6.48 3.93
C SER A 128 7.23 -5.63 2.76
N ILE A 129 7.23 -4.32 2.98
CA ILE A 129 7.01 -3.30 1.96
C ILE A 129 8.20 -2.36 2.04
N THR A 130 8.89 -2.17 0.92
CA THR A 130 9.87 -1.10 0.77
C THR A 130 9.37 -0.14 -0.29
N ALA A 131 9.60 1.15 -0.08
CA ALA A 131 9.25 2.18 -1.05
C ALA A 131 10.29 3.30 -1.04
N ARG A 132 10.58 3.83 -2.23
CA ARG A 132 11.33 5.07 -2.45
C ARG A 132 10.45 6.02 -3.25
N ILE A 133 10.18 7.18 -2.67
CA ILE A 133 9.32 8.21 -3.24
C ILE A 133 10.20 9.41 -3.61
N ALA A 134 10.22 9.75 -4.90
CA ALA A 134 10.91 10.92 -5.43
C ALA A 134 10.36 11.24 -6.82
N ASP A 135 10.41 12.51 -7.23
CA ASP A 135 10.06 12.95 -8.59
C ASP A 135 8.65 12.50 -9.04
N ASN A 136 7.66 12.57 -8.14
CA ASN A 136 6.30 12.05 -8.36
C ASN A 136 6.25 10.55 -8.71
N LYS A 137 7.20 9.76 -8.21
CA LYS A 137 7.30 8.32 -8.43
C LYS A 137 7.47 7.57 -7.13
N ILE A 138 6.73 6.47 -6.96
CA ILE A 138 6.91 5.48 -5.90
C ILE A 138 7.47 4.22 -6.55
N ASN A 139 8.76 3.97 -6.34
CA ASN A 139 9.33 2.65 -6.57
C ASN A 139 9.05 1.82 -5.33
N PHE A 140 8.37 0.69 -5.47
CA PHE A 140 8.04 -0.15 -4.32
C PHE A 140 8.34 -1.62 -4.57
N THR A 141 8.53 -2.36 -3.49
CA THR A 141 8.55 -3.82 -3.46
C THR A 141 7.72 -4.30 -2.28
N LEU A 142 6.68 -5.08 -2.58
CA LEU A 142 5.93 -5.90 -1.62
C LEU A 142 6.46 -7.33 -1.70
N ASN A 143 6.93 -7.86 -0.57
CA ASN A 143 7.31 -9.26 -0.43
C ASN A 143 6.50 -9.90 0.70
N ASN A 144 5.95 -11.08 0.45
CA ASN A 144 5.26 -11.88 1.46
C ASN A 144 5.78 -13.32 1.39
N LYS A 145 6.05 -13.88 2.56
CA LYS A 145 6.52 -15.26 2.69
C LYS A 145 5.50 -16.12 3.42
N ASP A 146 5.61 -17.42 3.24
CA ASP A 146 4.90 -18.36 4.09
C ASP A 146 5.57 -18.52 5.47
N ALA A 147 4.98 -19.38 6.31
CA ALA A 147 5.53 -19.71 7.63
C ALA A 147 6.88 -20.45 7.56
N GLY A 148 7.21 -21.07 6.42
CA GLY A 148 8.49 -21.70 6.13
C GLY A 148 9.54 -20.75 5.55
N ASN A 149 9.25 -19.44 5.52
CA ASN A 149 10.13 -18.39 4.98
C ASN A 149 10.41 -18.51 3.47
N ARG A 150 9.50 -19.16 2.71
CA ARG A 150 9.54 -19.19 1.25
C ARG A 150 8.73 -18.04 0.67
N ASP A 151 9.26 -17.36 -0.34
CA ASP A 151 8.55 -16.31 -1.06
C ASP A 151 7.26 -16.86 -1.67
N LYS A 152 6.13 -16.36 -1.18
CA LYS A 152 4.79 -16.67 -1.70
C LYS A 152 4.36 -15.62 -2.71
N TYR A 153 4.65 -14.35 -2.43
CA TYR A 153 4.41 -13.23 -3.34
C TYR A 153 5.59 -12.27 -3.32
N ASN A 154 5.98 -11.78 -4.50
CA ASN A 154 6.97 -10.74 -4.63
C ASN A 154 6.57 -9.84 -5.80
N ILE A 155 6.18 -8.60 -5.49
CA ILE A 155 5.65 -7.63 -6.45
C ILE A 155 6.48 -6.37 -6.31
N SER A 156 7.34 -6.12 -7.28
CA SER A 156 8.02 -4.84 -7.44
C SER A 156 7.34 -4.04 -8.53
N GLY A 157 7.28 -2.73 -8.38
CA GLY A 157 6.58 -1.89 -9.34
C GLY A 157 6.92 -0.42 -9.21
N LEU A 158 6.31 0.35 -10.10
CA LEU A 158 6.44 1.78 -10.19
C LEU A 158 5.05 2.39 -10.27
N PHE A 159 4.75 3.26 -9.32
CA PHE A 159 3.58 4.13 -9.36
C PHE A 159 4.06 5.56 -9.66
N GLN A 160 3.43 6.25 -10.60
CA GLN A 160 3.86 7.57 -11.05
C GLN A 160 2.66 8.49 -11.14
N GLN A 161 2.88 9.78 -10.90
CA GLN A 161 1.93 10.84 -11.22
C GLN A 161 2.56 11.79 -12.26
N PRO A 162 2.46 11.48 -13.58
CA PRO A 162 3.08 12.30 -14.61
C PRO A 162 2.49 13.71 -14.70
N SER A 163 1.20 13.83 -14.38
CA SER A 163 0.46 15.10 -14.31
C SER A 163 -0.64 14.99 -13.25
N ASN A 164 -1.17 16.12 -12.80
CA ASN A 164 -2.22 16.12 -11.78
C ASN A 164 -3.47 15.36 -12.29
N GLY A 165 -3.95 14.41 -11.50
CA GLY A 165 -5.07 13.55 -11.87
C GLY A 165 -4.75 12.41 -12.85
N GLU A 166 -3.48 12.23 -13.25
CA GLU A 166 -3.03 11.06 -14.01
C GLU A 166 -2.10 10.19 -13.16
N TYR A 167 -2.41 8.91 -13.04
CA TYR A 167 -1.62 7.95 -12.28
C TYR A 167 -1.27 6.76 -13.15
N VAL A 168 0.00 6.38 -13.19
CA VAL A 168 0.49 5.25 -13.97
C VAL A 168 1.10 4.21 -13.04
N PHE A 169 0.58 3.00 -13.12
CA PHE A 169 1.10 1.83 -12.43
C PHE A 169 1.75 0.86 -13.41
N SER A 170 2.93 0.34 -13.07
CA SER A 170 3.55 -0.79 -13.77
C SER A 170 4.20 -1.76 -12.80
N ILE A 171 4.23 -3.04 -13.18
CA ILE A 171 4.95 -4.10 -12.48
C ILE A 171 6.34 -4.23 -13.11
N ARG A 172 7.36 -4.39 -12.27
CA ARG A 172 8.72 -4.69 -12.71
C ARG A 172 8.81 -6.19 -13.07
N PRO A 173 9.30 -6.56 -14.27
CA PRO A 173 9.40 -7.97 -14.67
C PRO A 173 10.29 -8.81 -13.75
N GLU A 174 11.37 -8.24 -13.25
CA GLU A 174 12.36 -8.96 -12.48
C GLU A 174 11.81 -9.37 -11.10
N GLY A 175 11.86 -10.67 -10.83
CA GLY A 175 11.49 -11.23 -9.53
C GLY A 175 9.99 -11.25 -9.24
N PHE A 176 9.12 -11.08 -10.24
CA PHE A 176 7.68 -11.14 -10.04
C PHE A 176 7.22 -12.56 -9.66
N VAL A 177 6.74 -12.74 -8.43
CA VAL A 177 6.28 -14.03 -7.88
C VAL A 177 4.82 -13.91 -7.47
N LEU A 178 3.99 -14.85 -7.94
CA LEU A 178 2.62 -15.02 -7.49
C LEU A 178 2.38 -16.46 -7.10
N ASN A 179 1.95 -16.67 -5.85
CA ASN A 179 1.66 -17.96 -5.27
C ASN A 179 2.82 -18.97 -5.45
N TYR A 180 4.00 -18.60 -4.94
CA TYR A 180 5.27 -19.34 -4.97
C TYR A 180 5.96 -19.49 -6.32
N ASP A 181 5.32 -19.03 -7.38
CA ASP A 181 5.73 -19.26 -8.75
C ASP A 181 6.20 -17.96 -9.40
N THR A 182 7.28 -18.01 -10.19
CA THR A 182 7.75 -16.86 -10.97
C THR A 182 6.93 -16.68 -12.24
N TRP A 183 6.45 -15.47 -12.49
CA TRP A 183 5.64 -15.11 -13.66
C TRP A 183 6.38 -14.12 -14.54
N ASN A 184 6.17 -14.22 -15.85
CA ASN A 184 6.62 -13.23 -16.80
C ASN A 184 5.59 -12.10 -16.90
N VAL A 185 6.06 -10.86 -17.00
CA VAL A 185 5.26 -9.70 -17.35
C VAL A 185 6.03 -8.83 -18.33
N ALA A 186 5.33 -8.23 -19.30
CA ALA A 186 5.96 -7.38 -20.31
C ALA A 186 6.56 -6.11 -19.65
N ALA A 187 7.77 -5.71 -20.02
CA ALA A 187 8.44 -4.54 -19.41
C ALA A 187 7.69 -3.21 -19.61
N ASN A 188 6.87 -3.11 -20.66
CA ASN A 188 6.04 -1.96 -20.97
C ASN A 188 4.58 -2.11 -20.49
N ASN A 189 4.31 -3.03 -19.56
CA ASN A 189 2.99 -3.13 -18.92
C ASN A 189 2.66 -1.82 -18.22
N ARG A 190 1.42 -1.37 -18.35
CA ARG A 190 0.93 -0.18 -17.65
C ARG A 190 -0.57 -0.24 -17.40
N ILE A 191 -0.98 0.33 -16.28
CA ILE A 191 -2.36 0.72 -15.99
C ILE A 191 -2.34 2.22 -15.75
N LEU A 192 -3.02 2.99 -16.59
CA LEU A 192 -3.24 4.41 -16.47
C LEU A 192 -4.62 4.64 -15.83
N LEU A 193 -4.65 5.46 -14.78
CA LEU A 193 -5.85 5.91 -14.12
C LEU A 193 -5.92 7.42 -14.29
N THR A 194 -7.03 7.90 -14.83
CA THR A 194 -7.31 9.34 -14.95
C THR A 194 -8.71 9.65 -14.45
N ASN A 195 -9.03 10.95 -14.34
CA ASN A 195 -10.41 11.39 -14.05
C ASN A 195 -11.42 10.92 -15.11
N ALA A 196 -10.98 10.61 -16.33
CA ALA A 196 -11.85 10.11 -17.38
C ALA A 196 -12.12 8.61 -17.25
N GLY A 197 -11.22 7.85 -16.61
CA GLY A 197 -11.38 6.40 -16.37
C GLY A 197 -10.06 5.66 -16.35
N VAL A 198 -10.12 4.34 -16.54
CA VAL A 198 -8.95 3.45 -16.54
C VAL A 198 -8.58 3.05 -17.97
N ASN A 199 -7.28 2.94 -18.26
CA ASN A 199 -6.75 2.33 -19.47
C ASN A 199 -5.61 1.36 -19.13
N ALA A 200 -5.63 0.15 -19.66
CA ALA A 200 -4.57 -0.84 -19.45
C ALA A 200 -3.91 -1.23 -20.77
N SER A 201 -2.59 -1.41 -20.77
CA SER A 201 -1.83 -1.81 -21.95
C SER A 201 -0.67 -2.72 -21.57
N ASN A 202 -0.54 -3.83 -22.30
CA ASN A 202 0.47 -4.86 -22.12
C ASN A 202 0.53 -5.46 -20.71
N PHE A 203 -0.58 -5.41 -19.96
CA PHE A 203 -0.65 -6.04 -18.65
C PHE A 203 -0.96 -7.53 -18.80
N ASN A 204 0.09 -8.27 -19.16
CA ASN A 204 0.04 -9.68 -19.53
C ASN A 204 0.95 -10.48 -18.60
N LEU A 205 0.37 -11.32 -17.75
CA LEU A 205 1.09 -12.21 -16.85
C LEU A 205 1.08 -13.62 -17.44
N SER A 206 2.25 -14.24 -17.59
CA SER A 206 2.34 -15.58 -18.17
C SER A 206 3.28 -16.50 -17.41
N ARG A 207 2.92 -17.77 -17.31
CA ARG A 207 3.78 -18.81 -16.76
C ARG A 207 3.33 -20.20 -17.20
N ALA A 208 4.24 -20.99 -17.78
CA ALA A 208 4.04 -22.43 -18.03
C ALA A 208 2.67 -22.75 -18.67
N GLY A 209 2.29 -21.98 -19.71
CA GLY A 209 1.00 -22.11 -20.41
C GLY A 209 -0.19 -21.40 -19.76
N GLN A 210 -0.06 -20.91 -18.53
CA GLN A 210 -1.08 -20.08 -17.87
C GLN A 210 -0.91 -18.63 -18.28
N GLN A 211 -2.03 -17.94 -18.50
CA GLN A 211 -2.06 -16.52 -18.86
C GLN A 211 -3.19 -15.79 -18.11
N LEU A 212 -2.86 -14.61 -17.60
CA LEU A 212 -3.81 -13.55 -17.27
C LEU A 212 -3.45 -12.32 -18.11
N SER A 213 -4.44 -11.69 -18.73
CA SER A 213 -4.24 -10.39 -19.40
C SER A 213 -5.32 -9.41 -18.99
N ILE A 214 -4.94 -8.15 -18.80
CA ILE A 214 -5.85 -7.03 -18.55
C ILE A 214 -5.49 -5.91 -19.53
N ASN A 215 -6.29 -5.69 -20.56
CA ASN A 215 -5.98 -4.68 -21.57
C ASN A 215 -7.23 -3.93 -21.99
N SER A 216 -7.11 -2.63 -22.24
CA SER A 216 -8.17 -1.87 -22.88
C SER A 216 -8.28 -2.25 -24.36
N LEU A 217 -9.51 -2.30 -24.87
CA LEU A 217 -9.79 -2.62 -26.28
C LEU A 217 -9.36 -1.49 -27.24
N ALA A 218 -9.20 -0.27 -26.73
CA ALA A 218 -8.71 0.90 -27.46
C ALA A 218 -7.80 1.78 -26.58
N ALA A 219 -7.09 2.71 -27.21
CA ALA A 219 -6.13 3.59 -26.52
C ALA A 219 -6.79 4.72 -25.70
N GLY A 220 -8.09 5.01 -25.92
CA GLY A 220 -8.80 6.08 -25.23
C GLY A 220 -8.94 5.82 -23.73
N ALA A 221 -9.04 6.90 -22.96
CA ALA A 221 -9.41 6.81 -21.54
C ALA A 221 -10.81 6.20 -21.40
N ASN A 222 -11.01 5.37 -20.38
CA ASN A 222 -12.26 4.63 -20.15
C ASN A 222 -12.67 3.69 -21.30
N SER A 223 -11.72 3.28 -22.14
CA SER A 223 -11.97 2.21 -23.10
C SER A 223 -12.28 0.90 -22.35
N PRO A 224 -13.24 0.09 -22.84
CA PRO A 224 -13.60 -1.16 -22.19
C PRO A 224 -12.37 -2.01 -21.89
N LEU A 225 -12.27 -2.49 -20.65
CA LEU A 225 -11.19 -3.36 -20.20
C LEU A 225 -11.57 -4.81 -20.48
N GLU A 226 -10.73 -5.51 -21.22
CA GLU A 226 -10.82 -6.95 -21.41
C GLU A 226 -9.88 -7.66 -20.44
N VAL A 227 -10.46 -8.54 -19.61
CA VAL A 227 -9.73 -9.45 -18.73
C VAL A 227 -9.87 -10.86 -19.30
N THR A 228 -8.74 -11.48 -19.65
CA THR A 228 -8.72 -12.83 -20.23
C THR A 228 -7.88 -13.76 -19.36
N PHE A 229 -8.42 -14.96 -19.15
CA PHE A 229 -7.77 -16.08 -18.48
C PHE A 229 -7.61 -17.21 -19.49
N ASN A 230 -6.39 -17.76 -19.60
CA ASN A 230 -6.13 -18.95 -20.39
C ASN A 230 -5.35 -19.95 -19.54
N GLN A 231 -5.93 -21.14 -19.35
CA GLN A 231 -5.42 -22.19 -18.44
C GLN A 231 -5.02 -21.63 -17.06
N PHE A 232 -5.72 -20.61 -16.55
CA PHE A 232 -5.28 -19.92 -15.33
C PHE A 232 -5.72 -20.71 -14.10
N ARG A 233 -4.79 -21.11 -13.23
CA ARG A 233 -5.15 -21.87 -12.02
C ARG A 233 -5.94 -20.99 -11.04
N LEU A 234 -7.12 -21.46 -10.64
CA LEU A 234 -7.95 -20.77 -9.65
C LEU A 234 -7.24 -20.61 -8.29
N ALA A 235 -6.41 -21.58 -7.91
CA ALA A 235 -5.56 -21.53 -6.71
C ALA A 235 -4.64 -20.29 -6.67
N THR A 236 -4.26 -19.73 -7.83
CA THR A 236 -3.46 -18.50 -7.89
C THR A 236 -4.28 -17.27 -7.47
N LEU A 237 -5.59 -17.23 -7.77
CA LEU A 237 -6.49 -16.15 -7.34
C LEU A 237 -6.91 -16.31 -5.87
N THR A 238 -7.20 -17.54 -5.46
CA THR A 238 -7.70 -17.81 -4.12
C THR A 238 -6.59 -17.86 -3.09
N GLY A 239 -5.32 -18.05 -3.47
CA GLY A 239 -4.19 -18.13 -2.53
C GLY A 239 -4.01 -16.91 -1.62
N PHE A 240 -4.58 -15.75 -1.98
CA PHE A 240 -4.58 -14.54 -1.14
C PHE A 240 -5.54 -14.63 0.05
N VAL A 241 -6.60 -15.43 -0.08
CA VAL A 241 -7.59 -15.68 0.96
C VAL A 241 -7.36 -17.09 1.49
N GLN A 242 -7.19 -17.26 2.80
CA GLN A 242 -7.15 -18.57 3.43
C GLN A 242 -8.54 -19.23 3.49
N THR A 243 -9.21 -19.32 2.35
CA THR A 243 -10.00 -20.53 2.07
C THR A 243 -9.00 -21.56 1.63
N ASP A 244 -8.99 -22.75 2.25
CA ASP A 244 -8.13 -23.87 1.86
C ASP A 244 -8.00 -23.94 0.33
N SER A 245 -6.88 -23.43 -0.21
CA SER A 245 -6.71 -23.32 -1.67
C SER A 245 -6.72 -24.70 -2.34
N THR A 246 -6.54 -25.76 -1.54
CA THR A 246 -6.72 -27.16 -1.90
C THR A 246 -8.17 -27.52 -2.26
N LEU A 247 -9.18 -26.77 -1.79
CA LEU A 247 -10.60 -26.98 -2.09
C LEU A 247 -11.01 -26.40 -3.45
N ILE A 248 -10.26 -25.42 -3.98
CA ILE A 248 -10.57 -24.77 -5.26
C ILE A 248 -9.47 -25.09 -6.27
N ASN A 249 -9.56 -26.30 -6.81
CA ASN A 249 -8.71 -26.78 -7.90
C ASN A 249 -9.43 -26.65 -9.24
N GLY A 250 -8.76 -26.09 -10.24
CA GLY A 250 -9.31 -25.94 -11.57
C GLY A 250 -8.53 -24.95 -12.43
N LEU A 251 -8.78 -25.01 -13.73
CA LEU A 251 -8.25 -24.09 -14.72
C LEU A 251 -9.39 -23.21 -15.21
N LEU A 252 -9.19 -21.90 -15.15
CA LEU A 252 -10.10 -20.90 -15.66
C LEU A 252 -9.69 -20.54 -17.09
N ASN A 253 -10.63 -20.70 -18.01
CA ASN A 253 -10.59 -20.14 -19.35
C ASN A 253 -11.79 -19.23 -19.49
N GLY A 254 -11.56 -17.97 -19.84
CA GLY A 254 -12.66 -17.02 -19.89
C GLY A 254 -12.21 -15.63 -20.27
N LYS A 255 -13.20 -14.84 -20.67
CA LYS A 255 -13.02 -13.46 -21.10
C LYS A 255 -14.13 -12.62 -20.49
N VAL A 256 -13.77 -11.52 -19.86
CA VAL A 256 -14.69 -10.58 -19.23
C VAL A 256 -14.40 -9.20 -19.82
N ALA A 257 -15.44 -8.53 -20.33
CA ALA A 257 -15.36 -7.13 -20.74
C ALA A 257 -15.98 -6.25 -19.65
N ILE A 258 -15.27 -5.19 -19.27
CA ILE A 258 -15.73 -4.19 -18.31
C ILE A 258 -15.87 -2.89 -19.09
N GLU A 259 -17.11 -2.51 -19.40
CA GLU A 259 -17.42 -1.35 -20.25
C GLU A 259 -17.13 -0.03 -19.53
N HIS A 260 -17.42 0.07 -18.23
CA HIS A 260 -17.19 1.29 -17.45
C HIS A 260 -16.51 0.96 -16.11
N ALA A 261 -15.26 1.38 -15.96
CA ALA A 261 -14.54 1.32 -14.69
C ALA A 261 -14.57 2.72 -14.04
N GLU A 262 -15.62 3.00 -13.25
CA GLU A 262 -15.70 4.25 -12.47
C GLU A 262 -14.85 4.17 -11.20
N ILE A 263 -13.98 5.17 -11.00
CA ILE A 263 -13.32 5.37 -9.71
C ILE A 263 -14.13 6.40 -8.93
N LYS A 264 -14.92 5.94 -7.96
CA LYS A 264 -15.54 6.85 -6.98
C LYS A 264 -14.55 7.08 -5.85
N SER A 265 -13.83 8.19 -5.91
CA SER A 265 -13.07 8.69 -4.75
C SER A 265 -14.04 9.15 -3.68
N ARG A 266 -14.26 8.32 -2.64
CA ARG A 266 -14.79 8.81 -1.36
C ARG A 266 -13.59 9.11 -0.48
N LEU A 267 -13.39 10.38 -0.14
CA LEU A 267 -12.62 10.74 1.04
C LEU A 267 -13.32 10.08 2.23
N ILE A 268 -12.65 9.11 2.86
CA ILE A 268 -13.06 8.67 4.19
C ILE A 268 -12.56 9.78 5.12
N GLU A 269 -13.43 10.72 5.44
CA GLU A 269 -13.24 11.58 6.60
C GLU A 269 -13.38 10.65 7.83
N ILE A 270 -12.28 10.46 8.54
CA ILE A 270 -12.24 9.81 9.87
C ILE A 270 -12.35 10.91 10.91
#